data_AF-E0Q7B0-F1
#
_entry.id   AF-E0Q7B0-F1
#
_cell.length_a   1.000
_cell.length_b   1.000
_cell.length_c   1.000
_cell.angle_alpha   90.00
_cell.angle_beta   90.00
_cell.angle_gamma   90.00
#
_symmetry.space_group_name_H-M   'P 1'
#
loop_
_entity.id
_entity.type
_entity.pdbx_description
1 polymer ?
#
loop_
_entity_poly.entity_id
_entity_poly.type
_entity_poly.pdbx_seq_one_letter_code
_entity_poly.pdbx_strand_id
1 'polypeptide(L)'
;MFTGFLKDGVVVLSDDGYPIVESAKPEVPPYCKATPSYRMVGGQIIQSWAITPELGRNEAFEHYLTSQILSLDDDRALRYVALFPVWDSNGTEYKTGDRCTYEMVMYRCLADHASQPDCNPKDKPDYWQKVVKA
;
A
#
# COMPACT_ATOMS: atom_id res chain seq x y z
N MET A 1 -21.56 29.17 5.28
CA MET A 1 -20.29 29.66 4.71
C MET A 1 -19.36 29.88 5.88
N PHE A 2 -18.19 29.24 5.90
CA PHE A 2 -17.22 29.47 6.97
C PHE A 2 -16.45 30.76 6.70
N THR A 3 -16.02 31.41 7.78
CA THR A 3 -15.21 32.62 7.74
C THR A 3 -14.00 32.45 8.65
N GLY A 4 -12.91 33.13 8.33
CA GLY A 4 -11.70 33.07 9.16
C GLY A 4 -10.55 33.95 8.67
N PHE A 5 -9.43 33.86 9.37
CA PHE A 5 -8.19 34.56 9.03
C PHE A 5 -7.12 33.55 8.64
N LEU A 6 -6.40 33.82 7.55
CA LEU A 6 -5.25 33.02 7.14
C LEU A 6 -3.98 33.58 7.79
N LYS A 7 -3.33 32.77 8.62
CA LYS A 7 -2.05 33.09 9.27
C LYS A 7 -1.11 31.91 9.16
N ASP A 8 0.08 32.14 8.62
CA ASP A 8 1.14 31.12 8.49
C ASP A 8 0.67 29.82 7.81
N GLY A 9 -0.20 29.94 6.79
CA GLY A 9 -0.77 28.80 6.07
C GLY A 9 -1.91 28.07 6.79
N VAL A 10 -2.28 28.52 7.99
CA VAL A 10 -3.37 27.98 8.80
C VAL A 10 -4.56 28.95 8.79
N VAL A 11 -5.77 28.40 8.65
CA VAL A 11 -7.00 29.19 8.78
C VAL A 11 -7.51 29.09 10.21
N VAL A 12 -7.64 30.24 10.87
CA VAL A 12 -8.29 30.35 12.18
C VAL A 12 -9.74 30.79 11.93
N LEU A 13 -10.69 29.96 12.33
CA LEU A 13 -12.12 30.27 12.18
C LEU A 13 -12.51 31.47 13.05
N SER A 14 -13.33 32.36 12.49
CA SER A 14 -13.87 33.53 13.18
C SER A 14 -15.13 34.03 12.49
N ASP A 15 -16.04 34.64 13.25
CA ASP A 15 -17.30 35.19 12.72
C ASP A 15 -17.11 36.50 11.94
N ASP A 16 -15.97 37.18 12.10
CA ASP A 16 -15.59 38.44 11.44
C ASP A 16 -14.48 38.28 10.37
N GLY A 17 -14.18 37.04 10.01
CA GLY A 17 -13.11 36.71 9.06
C GLY A 17 -13.53 36.77 7.58
N TYR A 18 -12.57 36.46 6.70
CA TYR A 18 -12.81 36.34 5.25
C TYR A 18 -13.57 35.05 4.93
N PRO A 19 -14.47 35.06 3.92
CA PRO A 19 -15.13 33.84 3.45
C PRO A 19 -14.13 32.77 3.03
N ILE A 20 -14.35 31.54 3.48
CA ILE A 20 -13.56 30.38 3.12
C ILE A 20 -14.31 29.61 2.03
N VAL A 21 -13.64 29.41 0.90
CA VAL A 21 -14.14 28.61 -0.21
C VAL A 21 -13.35 27.31 -0.26
N GLU A 22 -14.02 26.21 0.04
CA GLU A 22 -13.44 24.88 0.03
C GLU A 22 -13.69 24.18 -1.30
N SER A 23 -12.65 23.51 -1.79
CA SER A 23 -12.72 22.66 -2.97
C SER A 23 -12.93 21.20 -2.55
N ALA A 24 -13.64 20.43 -3.38
CA ALA A 24 -13.79 19.00 -3.14
C ALA A 24 -12.42 18.33 -3.11
N LYS A 25 -12.21 17.42 -2.15
CA LYS A 25 -10.99 16.62 -2.08
C LYS A 25 -10.87 15.79 -3.37
N PRO A 26 -9.74 15.88 -4.09
CA PRO A 26 -9.53 15.09 -5.30
C PRO A 26 -9.39 13.61 -4.97
N GLU A 27 -9.55 12.77 -5.99
CA GLU A 27 -9.09 11.38 -5.92
C GLU A 27 -7.59 11.37 -5.63
N VAL A 28 -7.18 10.52 -4.68
CA VAL A 28 -5.79 10.42 -4.27
C VAL A 28 -5.21 9.14 -4.88
N PRO A 29 -4.23 9.23 -5.79
CA PRO A 29 -3.58 8.06 -6.33
C PRO A 29 -2.94 7.21 -5.22
N PRO A 30 -2.75 5.89 -5.43
CA PRO A 30 -1.99 5.05 -4.50
C PRO A 30 -0.64 5.67 -4.15
N TYR A 31 -0.23 5.51 -2.89
CA TYR A 31 1.06 6.00 -2.37
C TYR A 31 1.24 7.53 -2.45
N CYS A 32 0.13 8.28 -2.53
CA CYS A 32 0.11 9.73 -2.45
C CYS A 32 -0.79 10.20 -1.29
N LYS A 33 -0.59 11.44 -0.85
CA LYS A 33 -1.49 12.14 0.06
C LYS A 33 -1.96 13.46 -0.52
N ALA A 34 -3.22 13.81 -0.22
CA ALA A 34 -3.76 15.14 -0.48
C ALA A 34 -3.66 15.99 0.78
N THR A 35 -2.91 17.10 0.70
CA THR A 35 -2.73 18.06 1.79
C THR A 35 -3.43 19.37 1.42
N PRO A 36 -4.33 19.90 2.27
CA PRO A 36 -4.98 21.18 1.98
C PRO A 36 -3.97 22.33 2.14
N SER A 37 -4.07 23.31 1.26
CA SER A 37 -3.37 24.58 1.34
C SER A 37 -4.36 25.71 1.18
N TYR A 38 -4.08 26.85 1.80
CA TYR A 38 -4.99 27.99 1.82
C TYR A 38 -4.25 29.24 1.33
N ARG A 39 -4.95 30.05 0.51
CA ARG A 39 -4.41 31.30 -0.01
C ARG A 39 -5.47 32.38 -0.06
N MET A 40 -5.06 33.62 0.18
CA MET A 40 -5.94 34.78 0.05
C MET A 40 -6.02 35.21 -1.42
N VAL A 41 -7.24 35.29 -1.98
CA VAL A 41 -7.49 35.75 -3.35
C VAL A 41 -8.75 36.60 -3.35
N GLY A 42 -8.64 37.87 -3.73
CA GLY A 42 -9.81 38.75 -3.91
C GLY A 42 -10.70 38.90 -2.67
N GLY A 43 -10.13 38.86 -1.46
CA GLY A 43 -10.88 38.93 -0.21
C GLY A 43 -11.56 37.62 0.22
N GLN A 44 -11.18 36.50 -0.38
CA GLN A 44 -11.62 35.16 0.02
C GLN A 44 -10.40 34.28 0.34
N ILE A 45 -10.55 33.39 1.31
CA ILE A 45 -9.60 32.31 1.54
C ILE A 45 -10.01 31.16 0.62
N ILE A 46 -9.18 30.87 -0.37
CA ILE A 46 -9.40 29.74 -1.27
C ILE A 46 -8.56 28.56 -0.76
N GLN A 47 -9.23 27.45 -0.48
CA GLN A 47 -8.58 26.18 -0.20
C GLN A 47 -8.30 25.43 -1.52
N SER A 48 -7.11 24.84 -1.62
CA SER A 48 -6.71 23.96 -2.71
C SER A 48 -6.01 22.72 -2.17
N TRP A 49 -5.93 21.65 -2.96
CA TRP A 49 -5.27 20.40 -2.58
C TRP A 49 -3.93 20.23 -3.30
N ALA A 50 -2.88 19.98 -2.53
CA ALA A 50 -1.60 19.52 -3.06
C ALA A 50 -1.53 17.99 -2.94
N ILE A 51 -1.29 17.30 -4.07
CA ILE A 51 -0.99 15.87 -4.07
C ILE A 51 0.52 15.70 -3.96
N THR A 52 0.98 15.00 -2.92
CA THR A 52 2.41 14.70 -2.73
C THR A 52 2.63 13.19 -2.59
N PRO A 53 3.70 12.64 -3.20
CA PRO A 53 4.07 11.24 -2.98
C PRO A 53 4.39 11.01 -1.50
N GLU A 54 3.93 9.86 -0.98
CA GLU A 54 4.30 9.37 0.35
C GLU A 54 5.52 8.46 0.31
N LEU A 55 5.71 7.78 -0.82
CA LEU A 55 6.83 6.87 -1.07
C LEU A 55 7.75 7.43 -2.17
N GLY A 56 9.01 7.02 -2.13
CA GLY A 56 9.92 7.22 -3.26
C GLY A 56 9.44 6.45 -4.49
N ARG A 57 9.84 6.88 -5.70
CA ARG A 57 9.42 6.24 -6.97
C ARG A 57 9.68 4.73 -6.99
N ASN A 58 10.84 4.29 -6.52
CA ASN A 58 11.21 2.88 -6.54
C ASN A 58 10.38 2.08 -5.54
N GLU A 59 10.19 2.60 -4.34
CA GLU A 59 9.37 1.95 -3.31
C GLU A 59 7.91 1.80 -3.77
N ALA A 60 7.31 2.86 -4.33
CA ALA A 60 5.98 2.79 -4.93
C ALA A 60 5.90 1.75 -6.06
N PHE A 61 6.96 1.64 -6.87
CA PHE A 61 7.05 0.62 -7.92
C PHE A 61 7.11 -0.80 -7.35
N GLU A 62 7.91 -1.04 -6.31
CA GLU A 62 8.01 -2.34 -5.63
C GLU A 62 6.68 -2.75 -4.99
N HIS A 63 5.99 -1.83 -4.31
CA HIS A 63 4.67 -2.12 -3.74
C HIS A 63 3.64 -2.45 -4.83
N TYR A 64 3.62 -1.69 -5.92
CA TYR A 64 2.75 -1.97 -7.06
C TYR A 64 3.06 -3.35 -7.64
N LEU A 65 4.33 -3.62 -7.97
CA LEU A 65 4.75 -4.88 -8.57
C LEU A 65 4.43 -6.07 -7.66
N THR A 66 4.71 -5.97 -6.36
CA THR A 66 4.36 -6.98 -5.36
C THR A 66 2.85 -7.27 -5.38
N SER A 67 2.01 -6.24 -5.39
CA SER A 67 0.56 -6.41 -5.47
C SER A 67 0.12 -7.15 -6.74
N GLN A 68 0.73 -6.83 -7.88
CA GLN A 68 0.41 -7.46 -9.16
C GLN A 68 0.84 -8.93 -9.16
N ILE A 69 2.04 -9.25 -8.68
CA ILE A 69 2.58 -10.61 -8.64
C ILE A 69 1.73 -11.50 -7.72
N LEU A 70 1.39 -11.00 -6.53
CA LEU A 70 0.60 -11.75 -5.56
C LEU A 70 -0.84 -12.01 -6.04
N SER A 71 -1.34 -11.26 -7.03
CA SER A 71 -2.66 -11.45 -7.65
C SER A 71 -2.68 -12.45 -8.83
N LEU A 72 -1.52 -12.90 -9.31
CA LEU A 72 -1.45 -13.82 -10.45
C LEU A 72 -2.13 -15.15 -10.16
N ASP A 73 -2.73 -15.78 -11.16
CA ASP A 73 -3.06 -17.21 -11.10
C ASP A 73 -1.79 -18.07 -11.03
N ASP A 74 -1.93 -19.35 -10.70
CA ASP A 74 -0.78 -20.26 -10.51
C ASP A 74 0.06 -20.43 -11.78
N ASP A 75 -0.58 -20.58 -12.93
CA ASP A 75 0.11 -20.81 -14.21
C ASP A 75 0.99 -19.63 -14.59
N ARG A 76 0.53 -18.40 -14.32
CA ARG A 76 1.32 -17.17 -14.51
C ARG A 76 2.35 -17.00 -13.42
N ALA A 77 2.00 -17.24 -12.16
CA ALA A 77 2.92 -17.13 -11.02
C ALA A 77 4.17 -18.01 -11.22
N LEU A 78 3.98 -19.25 -11.72
CA LEU A 78 5.06 -20.17 -12.02
C LEU A 78 6.03 -19.69 -13.12
N ARG A 79 5.68 -18.68 -13.92
CA ARG A 79 6.59 -18.07 -14.90
C ARG A 79 7.50 -17.01 -14.29
N TYR A 80 7.15 -16.52 -13.10
CA TYR A 80 7.80 -15.40 -12.42
C TYR A 80 8.24 -15.77 -11.01
N VAL A 81 8.64 -17.03 -10.78
CA VAL A 81 9.04 -17.56 -9.46
C VAL A 81 10.04 -16.65 -8.75
N ALA A 82 11.02 -16.10 -9.47
CA ALA A 82 12.04 -15.22 -8.91
C ALA A 82 11.50 -13.89 -8.34
N LEU A 83 10.24 -13.53 -8.64
CA LEU A 83 9.62 -12.31 -8.14
C LEU A 83 8.74 -12.55 -6.89
N PHE A 84 8.57 -13.80 -6.45
CA PHE A 84 7.84 -14.11 -5.23
C PHE A 84 8.76 -14.09 -4.00
N PRO A 85 8.23 -13.75 -2.81
CA PRO A 85 9.01 -13.77 -1.58
C PRO A 85 9.70 -15.12 -1.36
N VAL A 86 10.96 -15.09 -0.93
CA VAL A 86 11.66 -16.29 -0.44
C VAL A 86 11.12 -16.62 0.94
N TRP A 87 10.92 -17.91 1.23
CA TRP A 87 10.50 -18.37 2.55
C TRP A 87 11.52 -17.95 3.62
N ASP A 88 11.03 -17.40 4.73
CA ASP A 88 11.83 -16.95 5.86
C ASP A 88 11.48 -17.77 7.11
N SER A 89 12.49 -18.33 7.79
CA SER A 89 12.34 -19.11 9.02
C SER A 89 12.18 -18.27 10.29
N ASN A 90 12.33 -16.94 10.20
CA ASN A 90 12.47 -16.07 11.36
C ASN A 90 11.14 -15.51 11.90
N GLY A 91 10.10 -16.35 11.98
CA GLY A 91 8.81 -15.95 12.56
C GLY A 91 7.95 -15.08 11.63
N THR A 92 8.15 -15.18 10.31
CA THR A 92 7.27 -14.52 9.34
C THR A 92 5.86 -15.10 9.45
N GLU A 93 4.84 -14.22 9.54
CA GLU A 93 3.45 -14.65 9.49
C GLU A 93 3.05 -14.96 8.04
N TYR A 94 2.64 -16.20 7.81
CA TYR A 94 2.02 -16.63 6.56
C TYR A 94 0.53 -16.84 6.76
N LYS A 95 -0.28 -16.34 5.84
CA LYS A 95 -1.72 -16.57 5.78
C LYS A 95 -2.07 -17.60 4.71
N THR A 96 -3.20 -18.26 4.89
CA THR A 96 -3.73 -19.23 3.94
C THR A 96 -3.85 -18.60 2.55
N GLY A 97 -3.26 -19.26 1.54
CA GLY A 97 -3.21 -18.78 0.16
C GLY A 97 -1.95 -18.00 -0.21
N ASP A 98 -1.17 -17.54 0.77
CA ASP A 98 0.13 -16.88 0.51
C ASP A 98 1.05 -17.80 -0.28
N ARG A 99 1.87 -17.20 -1.14
CA ARG A 99 2.86 -17.92 -1.96
C ARG A 99 4.25 -17.44 -1.65
N CYS A 100 5.16 -18.39 -1.45
CA CYS A 100 6.58 -18.13 -1.28
C CYS A 100 7.42 -19.11 -2.13
N THR A 101 8.72 -18.86 -2.19
CA THR A 101 9.68 -19.75 -2.83
C THR A 101 10.62 -20.37 -1.81
N TYR A 102 10.91 -21.65 -1.99
CA TYR A 102 11.94 -22.36 -1.23
C TYR A 102 12.73 -23.22 -2.21
N GLU A 103 14.05 -23.02 -2.27
CA GLU A 103 14.93 -23.66 -3.27
C GLU A 103 14.43 -23.44 -4.72
N MET A 104 13.95 -22.23 -5.04
CA MET A 104 13.34 -21.89 -6.34
C MET A 104 12.09 -22.72 -6.73
N VAL A 105 11.48 -23.42 -5.77
CA VAL A 105 10.18 -24.07 -5.94
C VAL A 105 9.11 -23.23 -5.24
N MET A 106 7.99 -23.01 -5.91
CA MET A 106 6.87 -22.25 -5.38
C MET A 106 5.94 -23.12 -4.53
N TYR A 107 5.56 -22.61 -3.37
CA TYR A 107 4.63 -23.24 -2.45
C TYR A 107 3.52 -22.26 -2.05
N ARG A 108 2.33 -22.80 -1.81
CA ARG A 108 1.18 -22.11 -1.25
C ARG A 108 0.99 -22.52 0.20
N CYS A 109 0.76 -21.55 1.06
CA CYS A 109 0.39 -21.75 2.45
C CYS A 109 -1.05 -22.31 2.55
N LEU A 110 -1.23 -23.38 3.32
CA LEU A 110 -2.52 -24.07 3.51
C LEU A 110 -3.24 -23.65 4.79
N ALA A 111 -2.51 -23.14 5.78
CA ALA A 111 -3.04 -22.73 7.07
C ALA A 111 -2.20 -21.60 7.67
N ASP A 112 -2.87 -20.65 8.32
CA ASP A 112 -2.23 -19.52 8.99
C ASP A 112 -1.23 -19.98 10.05
N HIS A 113 0.01 -19.53 9.97
CA HIS A 113 1.05 -19.85 10.94
C HIS A 113 2.16 -18.79 10.96
N ALA A 114 2.93 -18.75 12.05
CA ALA A 114 4.22 -18.08 12.07
C ALA A 114 5.30 -19.10 11.71
N SER A 115 6.25 -18.72 10.85
CA SER A 115 7.30 -19.62 10.42
C SER A 115 8.25 -20.01 11.56
N GLN A 116 8.65 -21.27 11.53
CA GLN A 116 9.67 -21.83 12.40
C GLN A 116 10.65 -22.62 11.53
N PRO A 117 11.91 -22.81 11.95
CA PRO A 117 12.92 -23.52 11.14
C PRO A 117 12.49 -24.93 10.69
N ASP A 118 11.68 -25.63 11.49
CA ASP A 118 11.17 -26.95 11.13
C ASP A 118 9.96 -26.88 10.18
N CYS A 119 9.26 -25.74 10.08
CA CYS A 119 8.08 -25.50 9.25
C CYS A 119 8.39 -25.17 7.77
N ASN A 120 9.49 -25.69 7.21
CA ASN A 120 9.90 -25.35 5.85
C ASN A 120 8.93 -25.92 4.78
N PRO A 121 8.79 -25.26 3.61
CA PRO A 121 7.78 -25.64 2.63
C PRO A 121 7.92 -27.03 2.01
N LYS A 122 9.14 -27.59 2.01
CA LYS A 122 9.43 -28.90 1.42
C LYS A 122 9.06 -30.05 2.35
N ASP A 123 9.30 -29.89 3.65
CA ASP A 123 9.20 -30.98 4.63
C ASP A 123 7.88 -30.96 5.43
N LYS A 124 7.03 -29.93 5.26
CA LYS A 124 5.81 -29.73 6.07
C LYS A 124 4.55 -29.58 5.21
N PRO A 125 4.03 -30.70 4.67
CA PRO A 125 2.87 -30.71 3.79
C PRO A 125 1.57 -30.27 4.46
N ASP A 126 1.49 -30.28 5.79
CA ASP A 126 0.33 -29.77 6.54
C ASP A 126 0.19 -28.24 6.43
N TYR A 127 1.30 -27.53 6.22
CA TYR A 127 1.33 -26.08 6.06
C TYR A 127 1.51 -25.63 4.61
N TRP A 128 2.05 -26.48 3.74
CA TRP A 128 2.51 -26.08 2.42
C TRP A 128 2.11 -27.06 1.34
N GLN A 129 1.58 -26.52 0.24
CA GLN A 129 1.32 -27.26 -0.99
C GLN A 129 2.22 -26.71 -2.10
N LYS A 130 2.96 -27.60 -2.77
CA LYS A 130 3.71 -27.22 -3.97
C LYS A 130 2.75 -26.73 -5.06
N VAL A 131 3.02 -25.55 -5.61
CA VAL A 131 2.26 -25.02 -6.75
C VAL A 131 2.73 -25.73 -8.01
N VAL A 132 1.77 -26.26 -8.77
CA VAL A 132 1.98 -26.95 -10.04
C VAL A 132 1.04 -26.34 -11.07
N LYS A 133 1.36 -26.51 -12.36
CA LYS A 133 0.41 -26.15 -13.41
C LYS A 133 -0.84 -27.01 -13.29
N ALA A 134 -1.99 -26.41 -13.58
CA ALA A 134 -3.25 -27.13 -13.68
C ALA A 134 -3.25 -28.11 -14.86
#